data_AF-A0A977KB90-F1
#
_entry.id   AF-A0A977KB90-F1
#
_cell.length_a   1.000
_cell.length_b   1.000
_cell.length_c   1.000
_cell.angle_alpha   90.00
_cell.angle_beta   90.00
_cell.angle_gamma   90.00
#
_symmetry.space_group_name_H-M   'P 1'
#
loop_
_entity.id
_entity.type
_entity.pdbx_description
1 polymer ?
#
loop_
_entity_poly.entity_id
_entity_poly.type
_entity_poly.pdbx_seq_one_letter_code
_entity_poly.pdbx_strand_id
1 'polypeptide(L)'
;MTVTIRFRFTGCSKMDIQSYVNIIYDWTMKAMIIAWALVGLSWVIGWALRGAPIPILRIKKFGNSMIEDAVIAALWLALGSTVFFIIATIAKYITPNATINTTIPIKVR
;
A
#
# COMPACT_ATOMS: atom_id res chain seq x y z
N MET A 1 -4.36 -11.95 -55.84
CA MET A 1 -4.34 -10.49 -55.59
C MET A 1 -4.37 -10.30 -54.09
N THR A 2 -3.27 -9.83 -53.50
CA THR A 2 -3.04 -9.78 -52.05
C THR A 2 -3.35 -8.38 -51.54
N VAL A 3 -4.30 -8.25 -50.61
CA VAL A 3 -4.64 -6.96 -49.99
C VAL A 3 -4.17 -6.98 -48.54
N THR A 4 -3.10 -6.23 -48.28
CA THR A 4 -2.50 -6.08 -46.95
C THR A 4 -3.11 -4.86 -46.25
N ILE A 5 -3.96 -5.08 -45.25
CA ILE A 5 -4.58 -3.99 -44.46
C ILE A 5 -3.66 -3.68 -43.27
N ARG A 6 -2.94 -2.54 -43.32
CA ARG A 6 -2.21 -2.01 -42.16
C ARG A 6 -3.15 -1.16 -41.30
N PHE A 7 -3.49 -1.66 -40.11
CA PHE A 7 -4.06 -0.81 -39.06
C PHE A 7 -2.94 -0.03 -38.39
N ARG A 8 -2.95 1.30 -38.57
CA ARG A 8 -2.08 2.22 -37.84
C ARG A 8 -2.81 2.64 -36.57
N PHE A 9 -2.53 1.97 -35.46
CA PHE A 9 -2.88 2.47 -34.13
C PHE A 9 -1.97 3.65 -33.82
N THR A 10 -2.44 4.86 -34.13
CA THR A 10 -1.84 6.09 -33.64
C THR A 10 -1.95 6.08 -32.12
N GLY A 11 -0.81 6.13 -31.44
CA GLY A 11 -0.74 6.12 -29.98
C GLY A 11 -1.63 7.20 -29.38
N CYS A 12 -2.68 6.77 -28.66
CA CYS A 12 -3.30 7.60 -27.67
C CYS A 12 -2.51 7.35 -26.39
N SER A 13 -1.49 8.18 -26.14
CA SER A 13 -0.86 8.30 -24.83
C SER A 13 -1.90 8.87 -23.87
N LYS A 14 -2.89 8.07 -23.49
CA LYS A 14 -3.52 8.29 -22.20
C LYS A 14 -2.41 8.00 -21.21
N MET A 15 -1.85 9.04 -20.60
CA MET A 15 -1.37 8.88 -19.24
C MET A 15 -2.64 8.60 -18.43
N ASP A 16 -3.04 7.34 -18.45
CA ASP A 16 -4.27 6.86 -17.84
C ASP A 16 -4.20 7.25 -16.38
N ILE A 17 -5.30 7.76 -15.83
CA ILE A 17 -5.43 8.05 -14.39
C ILE A 17 -4.98 6.84 -13.56
N GLN A 18 -5.13 5.63 -14.12
CA GLN A 18 -4.64 4.34 -13.62
C GLN A 18 -3.13 4.33 -13.33
N SER A 19 -2.30 4.95 -14.18
CA SER A 19 -0.85 5.03 -13.97
C SER A 19 -0.50 5.86 -12.73
N TYR A 20 -1.17 7.00 -12.52
CA TYR A 20 -1.00 7.84 -11.34
C TYR A 20 -1.51 7.15 -10.07
N VAL A 21 -2.66 6.48 -10.15
CA VAL A 21 -3.22 5.72 -9.03
C VAL A 21 -2.28 4.58 -8.62
N ASN A 22 -1.70 3.86 -9.58
CA ASN A 22 -0.72 2.81 -9.29
C ASN A 22 0.55 3.36 -8.64
N ILE A 23 1.06 4.50 -9.13
CA ILE A 23 2.22 5.17 -8.52
C ILE A 23 1.89 5.53 -7.07
N ILE A 24 0.78 6.24 -6.82
CA ILE A 24 0.38 6.62 -5.45
C ILE A 24 0.26 5.39 -4.56
N TYR A 25 -0.36 4.32 -5.05
CA TYR A 25 -0.52 3.07 -4.31
C TYR A 25 0.84 2.45 -3.93
N ASP A 26 1.80 2.39 -4.86
CA ASP A 26 3.13 1.84 -4.61
C ASP A 26 3.91 2.65 -3.55
N TRP A 27 3.84 3.98 -3.62
CA TRP A 27 4.47 4.87 -2.63
C TRP A 27 3.80 4.74 -1.26
N THR A 28 2.46 4.69 -1.22
CA THR A 28 1.71 4.46 0.03
C THR A 28 2.03 3.10 0.63
N MET A 29 2.13 2.04 -0.17
CA MET A 29 2.45 0.70 0.32
C MET A 29 3.87 0.64 0.89
N LYS A 30 4.85 1.25 0.22
CA LYS A 30 6.22 1.36 0.73
C LYS A 30 6.26 2.11 2.07
N ALA A 31 5.58 3.25 2.17
CA ALA A 31 5.51 4.04 3.40
C ALA A 31 4.84 3.25 4.53
N MET A 32 3.76 2.54 4.23
CA MET A 32 3.05 1.67 5.16
C MET A 32 3.99 0.59 5.73
N ILE A 33 4.76 -0.11 4.88
CA ILE A 33 5.69 -1.16 5.33
C ILE A 33 6.77 -0.59 6.26
N ILE A 34 7.36 0.56 5.92
CA ILE A 34 8.40 1.20 6.74
C ILE A 34 7.84 1.62 8.10
N ALA A 35 6.62 2.16 8.10
CA ALA A 35 5.91 2.57 9.29
C ALA A 35 5.58 1.38 10.21
N TRP A 36 5.07 0.28 9.65
CA TRP A 36 4.84 -0.97 10.40
C TRP A 36 6.14 -1.59 10.91
N ALA A 37 7.24 -1.50 10.15
CA ALA A 37 8.55 -1.98 10.58
C ALA A 37 9.05 -1.20 11.81
N LEU A 38 8.94 0.13 11.83
CA LEU A 38 9.32 0.96 12.99
C LEU A 38 8.48 0.64 14.23
N VAL A 39 7.17 0.47 14.07
CA VAL A 39 6.26 0.08 15.16
C VAL A 39 6.64 -1.29 15.71
N GLY A 40 6.84 -2.28 14.84
CA GLY A 40 7.26 -3.62 15.23
C GLY A 40 8.62 -3.62 15.93
N LEU A 41 9.57 -2.80 15.47
CA LEU A 41 10.89 -2.68 16.07
C LEU A 41 10.82 -2.06 17.47
N SER A 42 10.05 -0.98 17.64
CA SER A 42 9.78 -0.38 18.96
C SER A 42 9.10 -1.36 19.91
N TRP A 43 8.13 -2.14 19.42
CA TRP A 43 7.44 -3.17 20.17
C TRP A 43 8.39 -4.29 20.65
N VAL A 44 9.21 -4.82 19.75
CA VAL A 44 10.22 -5.85 20.07
C VAL A 44 11.22 -5.33 21.10
N ILE A 45 11.66 -4.07 20.98
CA ILE A 45 12.52 -3.41 21.99
C ILE A 45 11.81 -3.32 23.34
N GLY A 46 10.53 -2.95 23.38
CA GLY A 46 9.76 -2.84 24.62
C GLY A 46 9.58 -4.20 25.32
N TRP A 47 9.36 -5.26 24.57
CA TRP A 47 9.33 -6.63 25.09
C TRP A 47 10.71 -7.12 25.53
N ALA A 48 11.78 -6.81 24.80
CA ALA A 48 13.15 -7.14 25.19
C ALA A 48 13.55 -6.48 26.52
N LEU A 49 13.16 -5.21 26.74
CA LEU A 49 13.41 -4.47 27.97
C LEU A 49 12.57 -4.97 29.15
N ARG A 50 11.35 -5.47 28.91
CA ARG A 50 10.49 -6.06 29.96
C ARG A 50 10.84 -7.51 30.30
N GLY A 51 11.27 -8.29 29.31
CA GLY A 51 11.61 -9.71 29.46
C GLY A 51 12.99 -9.94 30.07
N ALA A 52 13.85 -8.92 30.09
CA ALA A 52 15.13 -8.98 30.75
C ALA A 52 14.94 -9.02 32.29
N PRO A 53 15.32 -10.11 32.98
CA PRO A 53 15.22 -10.23 34.44
C PRO A 53 16.35 -9.45 35.11
N ILE A 54 16.36 -8.13 34.90
CA ILE A 54 17.43 -7.25 35.38
C ILE A 54 16.80 -6.26 36.37
N PRO A 55 17.28 -6.22 37.64
CA PRO A 55 16.65 -5.50 38.74
C PRO A 55 16.96 -3.99 38.66
N ILE A 56 16.45 -3.35 37.62
CA ILE A 56 16.66 -1.92 37.35
C ILE A 56 15.27 -1.29 37.26
N LEU A 57 14.74 -0.85 38.41
CA LEU A 57 13.42 -0.21 38.49
C LEU A 57 13.24 0.93 37.47
N ARG A 58 14.33 1.60 37.06
CA ARG A 58 14.32 2.69 36.09
C ARG A 58 14.04 2.22 34.65
N ILE A 59 14.63 1.10 34.23
CA ILE A 59 14.48 0.58 32.86
C ILE A 59 13.10 -0.01 32.63
N LYS A 60 12.50 -0.59 33.68
CA LYS A 60 11.10 -1.05 33.64
C LYS A 60 10.11 0.10 33.41
N LYS A 61 10.39 1.31 33.91
CA LYS A 61 9.59 2.52 33.64
C LYS A 61 9.78 3.01 32.19
N PHE A 62 11.01 3.01 31.69
CA PHE A 62 11.31 3.40 30.31
C PHE A 62 10.69 2.46 29.27
N GLY A 63 10.79 1.14 29.45
CA GLY A 63 10.17 0.17 28.55
C GLY A 63 8.64 0.26 28.52
N ASN A 64 8.01 0.69 29.64
CA ASN A 64 6.58 0.92 29.69
C ASN A 64 6.17 2.20 28.93
N SER A 65 6.93 3.30 29.10
CA SER A 65 6.69 4.54 28.36
C SER A 65 6.94 4.36 26.85
N MET A 66 7.92 3.54 26.46
CA MET A 66 8.18 3.23 25.04
C MET A 66 7.06 2.41 24.41
N ILE A 67 6.44 1.46 25.15
CA ILE A 67 5.30 0.70 24.62
C ILE A 67 4.06 1.59 24.46
N GLU A 68 3.84 2.51 25.41
CA GLU A 68 2.73 3.46 25.38
C GLU A 68 2.84 4.37 24.14
N ASP A 69 4.04 4.92 23.91
CA ASP A 69 4.30 5.77 22.75
C ASP A 69 4.22 4.98 21.42
N ALA A 70 4.67 3.72 21.41
CA ALA A 70 4.56 2.83 20.24
C ALA A 70 3.10 2.52 19.88
N VAL A 71 2.21 2.35 20.87
CA VAL A 71 0.78 2.09 20.62
C VAL A 71 0.08 3.33 20.10
N ILE A 72 0.39 4.52 20.63
CA ILE A 72 -0.13 5.79 20.08
C ILE A 72 0.35 6.00 18.64
N ALA A 73 1.63 5.74 18.34
CA ALA A 73 2.17 5.84 17.00
C ALA A 73 1.51 4.84 16.02
N ALA A 74 1.29 3.59 16.46
CA ALA A 74 0.59 2.59 15.68
C ALA A 74 -0.87 2.97 15.40
N LEU A 75 -1.55 3.56 16.39
CA LEU A 75 -2.91 4.06 16.26
C LEU A 75 -2.99 5.20 15.23
N TRP A 76 -2.04 6.13 15.27
CA TRP A 76 -1.96 7.21 14.28
C TRP A 76 -1.73 6.65 12.87
N LEU A 77 -0.83 5.69 12.71
CA LEU A 77 -0.55 5.06 11.41
C LEU A 77 -1.75 4.29 10.85
N ALA A 78 -2.47 3.57 11.70
CA ALA A 78 -3.69 2.88 11.31
C ALA A 78 -4.74 3.87 10.80
N LEU A 79 -4.94 4.99 11.50
CA LEU A 79 -5.86 6.06 11.11
C LEU A 79 -5.43 6.74 9.80
N GLY A 80 -4.14 7.04 9.63
CA GLY A 80 -3.60 7.57 8.38
C GLY A 80 -3.84 6.62 7.21
N SER A 81 -3.58 5.32 7.39
CA SER A 81 -3.81 4.32 6.35
C SER A 81 -5.29 4.13 6.02
N THR A 82 -6.21 4.27 6.97
CA THR A 82 -7.64 4.14 6.69
C THR A 82 -8.12 5.27 5.79
N VAL A 83 -7.68 6.50 6.05
CA VAL A 83 -8.03 7.66 5.22
C VAL A 83 -7.51 7.50 3.79
N PHE A 84 -6.25 7.10 3.60
CA PHE A 84 -5.71 6.87 2.26
C PHE A 84 -6.41 5.71 1.52
N PHE A 85 -6.77 4.64 2.22
CA PHE A 85 -7.54 3.53 1.65
C PHE A 85 -8.93 3.97 1.17
N ILE A 86 -9.61 4.81 1.95
CA ILE A 86 -10.92 5.37 1.58
C ILE A 86 -10.80 6.22 0.30
N ILE A 87 -9.81 7.11 0.22
CA ILE A 87 -9.57 7.95 -0.96
C ILE A 87 -9.30 7.09 -2.20
N ALA A 88 -8.42 6.09 -2.09
CA ALA A 88 -8.10 5.17 -3.19
C ALA A 88 -9.33 4.37 -3.65
N THR A 89 -10.19 3.97 -2.71
CA THR A 89 -11.43 3.24 -2.99
C THR A 89 -12.42 4.13 -3.75
N ILE A 90 -12.60 5.38 -3.32
CA ILE A 90 -13.46 6.35 -4.01
C ILE A 90 -12.95 6.60 -5.44
N ALA A 91 -11.64 6.76 -5.63
CA ALA A 91 -11.05 6.95 -6.96
C ALA A 91 -11.30 5.75 -7.90
N LYS A 92 -11.27 4.51 -7.38
CA LYS A 92 -11.62 3.31 -8.15
C LYS A 92 -13.07 3.32 -8.61
N TYR A 93 -14.00 3.75 -7.78
CA TYR A 93 -15.43 3.82 -8.15
C TYR A 93 -15.73 4.89 -9.20
N ILE A 94 -14.97 5.99 -9.23
CA ILE A 94 -15.14 7.07 -10.21
C ILE A 94 -14.50 6.69 -11.56
N THR A 95 -13.56 5.75 -11.59
CA THR A 95 -12.90 5.34 -12.83
C THR A 95 -13.73 4.27 -13.55
N PRO A 96 -14.25 4.52 -14.77
CA PRO A 96 -15.04 3.54 -15.49
C PRO A 96 -14.20 2.28 -15.77
N ASN A 97 -14.70 1.14 -15.28
CA ASN A 97 -14.09 -0.17 -15.47
C ASN A 97 -14.12 -0.50 -16.98
N ALA A 98 -12.96 -0.45 -17.65
CA ALA A 98 -12.86 -0.79 -19.05
C ALA A 98 -13.05 -2.30 -19.22
N THR A 99 -14.27 -2.73 -19.55
CA THR A 99 -14.57 -4.10 -19.95
C THR A 99 -13.91 -4.37 -21.31
N ILE A 100 -12.77 -5.05 -21.29
CA ILE A 100 -12.12 -5.52 -22.51
C ILE A 100 -12.88 -6.78 -22.98
N ASN A 101 -13.83 -6.60 -23.90
CA ASN A 101 -14.43 -7.72 -24.62
C ASN A 101 -13.35 -8.37 -25.50
N THR A 102 -12.72 -9.41 -24.97
CA THR A 102 -11.76 -10.23 -25.72
C THR A 102 -12.54 -11.22 -26.59
N THR A 103 -12.92 -10.79 -27.79
CA THR A 103 -13.41 -11.71 -28.83
C THR A 103 -12.24 -12.56 -29.30
N ILE A 104 -12.07 -13.72 -28.68
CA ILE A 104 -11.08 -14.72 -29.10
C ILE A 104 -11.42 -15.11 -30.54
N PRO A 105 -10.51 -14.98 -31.52
CA PRO A 105 -10.77 -15.43 -32.87
C PRO A 105 -10.84 -16.96 -32.87
N ILE A 106 -12.06 -17.50 -32.82
CA ILE A 106 -12.32 -18.93 -33.01
C ILE A 106 -12.00 -19.24 -34.47
N LYS A 107 -10.88 -19.92 -34.69
CA LYS A 107 -10.55 -20.49 -35.99
C LYS A 107 -11.34 -21.79 -36.15
N VAL A 108 -12.50 -21.72 -36.81
CA VAL A 108 -13.26 -22.92 -37.24
C VAL A 108 -12.42 -23.62 -38.31
N ARG A 109 -12.03 -24.86 -38.03
CA ARG A 109 -11.38 -25.75 -38.99
C ARG A 109 -12.44 -26.36 -39.90
#